data_AF-A0A0S8JBV0-F1
#
_entry.id   AF-A0A0S8JBV0-F1
#
_cell.length_a   1.000
_cell.length_b   1.000
_cell.length_c   1.000
_cell.angle_alpha   90.00
_cell.angle_beta   90.00
_cell.angle_gamma   90.00
#
_symmetry.space_group_name_H-M   'P 1'
#
loop_
_entity.id
_entity.type
_entity.pdbx_description
1 polymer ?
#
loop_
_entity_poly.entity_id
_entity_poly.type
_entity_poly.pdbx_seq_one_letter_code
_entity_poly.pdbx_strand_id
1 'polypeptide(L)' 'MQRITLLVMVLFVPMLVLASSDLLVGGRTPALSPDGSTIALSYMGDIWLVSSQGGKAYRLTI' A
#
# COMPACT_ATOMS: atom_id res chain seq x y z
N MET A 1 6.10 34.94 -16.34
CA MET A 1 6.28 34.17 -15.09
C MET A 1 5.14 33.16 -14.83
N GLN A 2 3.85 33.57 -14.86
CA GLN A 2 2.72 32.68 -14.52
C GLN A 2 2.56 31.40 -15.38
N ARG A 3 2.89 31.45 -16.68
CA ARG A 3 2.80 30.28 -17.59
C ARG A 3 3.78 29.15 -17.22
N ILE A 4 4.96 29.51 -16.72
CA ILE A 4 5.97 28.54 -16.27
C ILE A 4 5.56 27.93 -14.93
N THR A 5 5.00 28.74 -14.03
CA THR A 5 4.48 28.28 -12.74
C THR A 5 3.38 27.23 -12.90
N LEU A 6 2.45 27.42 -13.84
CA LEU A 6 1.39 26.45 -14.12
C LEU A 6 1.94 25.13 -14.69
N LEU A 7 2.92 25.17 -15.59
CA LEU A 7 3.54 23.97 -16.15
C LEU A 7 4.28 23.15 -15.09
N VAL A 8 5.02 23.81 -14.19
CA VAL A 8 5.69 23.15 -13.07
C VAL A 8 4.66 22.50 -12.13
N MET A 9 3.56 23.20 -11.82
CA MET A 9 2.50 22.66 -10.96
C MET A 9 1.82 21.42 -11.57
N VAL A 10 1.52 21.43 -12.88
CA VAL A 10 0.91 20.28 -13.58
C VAL A 10 1.83 19.06 -13.58
N LEU A 11 3.15 19.24 -13.66
CA LEU A 11 4.12 18.14 -13.60
C LEU A 11 4.34 17.62 -12.17
N PHE A 12 4.20 18.47 -11.14
CA PHE A 12 4.52 18.10 -9.75
C PHE A 12 3.33 17.49 -8.98
N VAL A 13 2.09 17.92 -9.27
CA VAL A 13 0.88 17.42 -8.59
C VAL A 13 0.65 15.90 -8.72
N PRO A 14 0.80 15.24 -9.88
CA PRO A 14 0.58 13.79 -9.97
C PRO A 14 1.60 12.97 -9.17
N MET A 15 2.79 13.52 -8.92
CA MET A 15 3.83 12.86 -8.14
C MET A 15 3.47 12.75 -6.64
N LEU A 16 2.67 13.70 -6.11
CA LEU A 16 2.17 13.62 -4.73
C LEU A 16 1.16 12.47 -4.53
N VAL A 17 0.35 12.16 -5.54
CA VAL A 17 -0.71 11.14 -5.42
C VAL A 17 -0.12 9.73 -5.36
N LEU A 18 0.96 9.49 -6.09
CA LEU A 18 1.66 8.19 -6.16
C LEU A 18 2.45 7.84 -4.88
N ALA A 19 2.66 8.80 -3.96
CA ALA A 19 3.46 8.61 -2.75
C ALA A 19 2.67 8.01 -1.56
N SER A 20 1.36 7.81 -1.70
CA SER A 20 0.50 7.27 -0.63
C SER A 20 0.64 5.74 -0.50
N SER A 21 1.76 5.30 0.08
CA SER A 21 1.97 3.89 0.43
C SER A 21 1.47 3.62 1.85
N ASP A 22 0.35 2.92 1.95
CA ASP A 22 -0.22 2.43 3.22
C ASP A 22 0.57 1.19 3.65
N LEU A 23 1.80 1.42 4.11
CA LEU A 23 2.74 0.38 4.51
C LEU A 23 2.31 -0.22 5.85
N LEU A 24 1.96 -1.50 5.82
CA LEU A 24 1.67 -2.26 7.02
C LEU A 24 3.00 -2.72 7.66
N VAL A 25 3.52 -1.91 8.59
CA VAL A 25 4.78 -2.16 9.29
C VAL A 25 4.54 -2.94 10.58
N GLY A 26 5.29 -4.02 10.78
CA GLY A 26 5.22 -4.81 12.02
C GLY A 26 4.18 -5.93 12.02
N GLY A 27 3.67 -6.32 10.84
CA GLY A 27 2.93 -7.56 10.67
C GLY A 27 3.71 -8.77 11.17
N ARG A 28 3.03 -9.69 11.86
CA ARG A 28 3.62 -10.92 12.43
C ARG A 28 2.98 -12.16 11.83
N THR A 29 3.63 -13.31 12.06
CA THR A 29 3.12 -14.64 11.67
C THR A 29 2.64 -14.72 10.21
N PRO A 30 3.48 -14.38 9.21
CA PRO A 30 3.07 -14.45 7.81
C PRO A 30 2.81 -15.91 7.39
N ALA A 31 1.74 -16.13 6.63
CA ALA A 31 1.41 -17.41 6.00
C ALA A 31 1.02 -17.18 4.54
N LEU A 32 1.70 -17.87 3.62
CA LEU A 32 1.40 -17.82 2.18
C LEU A 32 0.27 -18.80 1.84
N SER A 33 -0.67 -18.37 0.99
CA SER A 33 -1.73 -19.23 0.48
C SER A 33 -1.18 -20.38 -0.38
N PRO A 34 -1.87 -21.54 -0.48
CA PRO A 34 -1.37 -22.69 -1.24
C PRO A 34 -1.14 -22.41 -2.74
N ASP A 35 -1.91 -21.49 -3.33
CA ASP A 35 -1.78 -21.02 -4.71
C ASP A 35 -0.70 -19.93 -4.87
N GLY A 36 -0.09 -19.47 -3.78
CA GLY A 36 0.97 -18.46 -3.77
C GLY A 36 0.50 -17.03 -4.05
N SER A 37 -0.81 -16.77 -4.14
CA SER A 37 -1.34 -15.46 -4.52
C SER A 37 -1.39 -14.43 -3.38
N THR A 38 -1.54 -14.90 -2.13
CA THR A 38 -1.90 -14.04 -0.99
C THR A 38 -1.11 -14.42 0.26
N ILE A 39 -0.71 -13.42 1.04
CA ILE A 39 -0.09 -13.58 2.36
C ILE A 39 -1.08 -13.11 3.43
N ALA A 40 -1.37 -13.98 4.39
CA ALA A 40 -2.06 -13.63 5.63
C ALA A 40 -1.05 -13.28 6.73
N LEU A 41 -1.34 -12.24 7.53
CA LEU A 41 -0.50 -11.80 8.63
C LEU A 41 -1.34 -11.27 9.80
N SER A 42 -0.80 -11.35 11.01
CA SER A 42 -1.39 -10.75 12.21
C SER A 42 -0.87 -9.33 12.41
N TYR A 43 -1.77 -8.36 12.57
CA TYR A 43 -1.41 -6.96 12.84
C TYR A 43 -2.47 -6.27 13.71
N MET A 44 -2.01 -5.63 14.78
CA MET A 44 -2.83 -4.92 15.78
C MET A 44 -3.97 -5.76 16.40
N GLY A 45 -3.81 -7.09 16.46
CA GLY A 45 -4.83 -8.00 17.00
C GLY A 45 -5.74 -8.65 15.96
N ASP A 46 -5.56 -8.30 14.68
CA ASP A 46 -6.39 -8.78 13.59
C ASP A 46 -5.63 -9.52 12.52
N ILE A 47 -6.37 -10.25 11.69
CA ILE A 47 -5.85 -10.83 10.47
C ILE A 47 -5.97 -9.83 9.33
N TRP A 48 -4.87 -9.70 8.60
CA TRP A 48 -4.77 -8.88 7.39
C TRP A 48 -4.27 -9.75 6.24
N LEU A 49 -4.67 -9.37 5.03
CA LEU A 49 -4.29 -10.04 3.80
C LEU A 49 -3.60 -9.04 2.87
N VAL A 50 -2.57 -9.51 2.16
CA VAL A 50 -1.85 -8.74 1.13
C VAL A 50 -1.50 -9.67 -0.03
N SER A 51 -1.48 -9.15 -1.26
CA SER A 51 -0.97 -9.91 -2.41
C SER A 51 0.48 -10.33 -2.17
N SER A 52 0.86 -11.53 -2.64
CA SER A 52 2.26 -11.99 -2.59
C SER A 52 3.22 -11.12 -3.39
N GLN A 53 2.71 -10.36 -4.37
CA GLN A 53 3.47 -9.35 -5.12
C GLN A 53 3.59 -8.01 -4.37
N GLY A 54 3.05 -7.92 -3.15
CA GLY A 54 2.98 -6.70 -2.36
C GLY A 54 1.79 -5.82 -2.73
N GLY A 55 1.81 -4.58 -2.23
CA GLY A 55 0.72 -3.61 -2.40
C GLY A 55 -0.07 -3.40 -1.12
N LYS A 56 -1.31 -2.93 -1.26
CA LYS A 56 -2.14 -2.54 -0.12
C LYS A 56 -2.67 -3.77 0.62
N ALA A 57 -2.43 -3.81 1.92
CA ALA A 57 -3.03 -4.82 2.80
C ALA A 57 -4.47 -4.43 3.17
N TYR A 58 -5.34 -5.42 3.35
CA TYR A 58 -6.71 -5.23 3.81
C TYR A 58 -7.00 -6.09 5.03
N ARG A 59 -7.77 -5.54 5.96
CA ARG A 59 -8.14 -6.20 7.21
C ARG A 59 -9.25 -7.21 6.96
N LEU A 60 -9.07 -8.43 7.44
CA LEU A 60 -10.00 -9.56 7.27
C LEU A 60 -10.95 -9.71 8.47
N THR A 61 -10.51 -9.41 9.69
CA THR A 61 -11.27 -9.58 10.94
C THR A 61 -11.50 -8.25 11.67
N ILE A 62 -12.49 -8.16 12.57
CA ILE A 62 -12.74 -7.00 13.45
C ILE A 62 -12.99 -7.39 14.90
#